data_AF-A0A6G1S198-F1
#
_entry.id   AF-A0A6G1S198-F1
#
_cell.length_a   1.000
_cell.length_b   1.000
_cell.length_c   1.000
_cell.angle_alpha   90.00
_cell.angle_beta   90.00
_cell.angle_gamma   90.00
#
_symmetry.space_group_name_H-M   'P 1'
#
loop_
_entity.id
_entity.type
_entity.pdbx_description
1 polymer ?
#
loop_
_entity_poly.entity_id
_entity_poly.type
_entity_poly.pdbx_seq_one_letter_code
_entity_poly.pdbx_strand_id
1 'polypeptide(L)'
;HACTKSGHPGVPARTMMDLKVDEEEVDSGQPVSIQAFASSSTLHGLSHIFSYERLSLKRVVWALCFLGSLALLALVCTNRIQYYFLYPHVTKLDEVAATRLTFPAVTFCNLNEFRFSRVTKNDLYHAGELLALLNNRYEIPDTQTADEKQLEILQDKANFRN
;
A
#
# COMPACT_ATOMS: atom_id res chain seq x y z
N HIS A 1 -85.63 45.85 -13.97
CA HIS A 1 -84.64 44.99 -13.29
C HIS A 1 -83.37 44.94 -14.15
N ALA A 2 -82.32 45.66 -13.72
CA ALA A 2 -80.95 45.56 -14.24
C ALA A 2 -80.39 44.15 -13.94
N CYS A 3 -79.38 43.59 -14.63
CA CYS A 3 -78.10 44.21 -14.98
C CYS A 3 -77.40 43.45 -16.12
N THR A 4 -76.72 44.20 -16.97
CA THR A 4 -75.90 43.85 -18.14
C THR A 4 -74.49 43.37 -17.76
N LYS A 5 -73.90 42.44 -18.53
CA LYS A 5 -72.45 42.16 -18.55
C LYS A 5 -71.92 42.17 -19.99
N SER A 6 -71.08 43.16 -20.29
CA SER A 6 -70.08 43.23 -21.39
C SER A 6 -68.69 43.08 -20.74
N GLY A 7 -67.58 42.64 -21.34
CA GLY A 7 -67.21 42.19 -22.67
C GLY A 7 -65.67 42.02 -22.70
N HIS A 8 -65.20 41.02 -23.46
CA HIS A 8 -63.89 40.87 -24.15
C HIS A 8 -62.49 40.90 -23.46
N PRO A 9 -61.44 40.33 -24.11
CA PRO A 9 -60.24 39.75 -23.49
C PRO A 9 -58.94 40.54 -23.76
N GLY A 10 -57.89 40.31 -22.97
CA GLY A 10 -56.56 40.91 -23.20
C GLY A 10 -55.45 40.24 -22.37
N VAL A 11 -54.36 39.87 -23.04
CA VAL A 11 -53.09 39.30 -22.56
C VAL A 11 -52.07 40.46 -22.40
N PRO A 12 -50.84 40.33 -21.83
CA PRO A 12 -50.37 39.82 -20.53
C PRO A 12 -49.71 40.94 -19.67
N ALA A 13 -49.44 40.71 -18.37
CA ALA A 13 -48.48 41.51 -17.61
C ALA A 13 -47.53 40.63 -16.79
N ARG A 14 -46.23 40.78 -17.06
CA ARG A 14 -45.09 40.20 -16.33
C ARG A 14 -44.75 41.12 -15.15
N THR A 15 -43.99 40.56 -14.20
CA THR A 15 -43.22 41.19 -13.09
C THR A 15 -44.00 41.70 -11.86
N MET A 16 -43.82 41.03 -10.71
CA MET A 16 -42.75 41.32 -9.74
C MET A 16 -42.54 40.09 -8.84
N MET A 17 -41.27 39.69 -8.69
CA MET A 17 -40.85 38.79 -7.61
C MET A 17 -40.75 39.66 -6.36
N ASP A 18 -41.62 39.41 -5.38
CA ASP A 18 -41.45 39.89 -4.01
C ASP A 18 -40.16 39.28 -3.44
N LEU A 19 -39.05 40.00 -3.60
CA LEU A 19 -37.85 39.79 -2.81
C LEU A 19 -38.18 40.28 -1.40
N LYS A 20 -38.68 39.37 -0.57
CA LYS A 20 -38.72 39.52 0.87
C LYS A 20 -37.26 39.57 1.34
N VAL A 21 -36.74 40.78 1.53
CA VAL A 21 -35.49 40.99 2.25
C VAL A 21 -35.80 40.66 3.70
N ASP A 22 -35.39 39.48 4.15
CA ASP A 22 -35.41 39.14 5.57
C ASP A 22 -34.39 40.06 6.24
N GLU A 23 -34.88 41.01 7.03
CA GLU A 23 -34.07 41.88 7.86
C GLU A 23 -33.30 41.02 8.87
N GLU A 24 -31.96 40.97 8.74
CA GLU A 24 -31.09 40.40 9.75
C GLU A 24 -31.14 41.28 11.01
N GLU A 25 -31.97 40.89 11.99
CA GLU A 25 -31.85 41.38 13.36
C GLU A 25 -30.48 40.95 13.91
N VAL A 26 -29.64 41.94 14.20
CA VAL A 26 -28.38 41.79 14.93
C VAL A 26 -28.72 41.41 16.38
N ASP A 27 -28.70 40.11 16.68
CA ASP A 27 -28.92 39.63 18.05
C ASP A 27 -27.71 39.92 18.95
N SER A 28 -28.02 40.68 19.99
CA SER A 28 -27.16 41.12 21.07
C SER A 28 -26.69 39.96 21.97
N GLY A 29 -25.41 39.63 21.91
CA GLY A 29 -24.56 39.28 23.07
C GLY A 29 -25.00 38.18 24.05
N GLN A 30 -26.02 37.37 23.77
CA GLN A 30 -26.35 36.18 24.56
C GLN A 30 -25.46 35.01 24.12
N PRO A 31 -24.91 34.21 25.05
CA PRO A 31 -24.20 32.99 24.65
C PRO A 31 -25.17 32.05 23.94
N VAL A 32 -24.88 31.72 22.69
CA VAL A 32 -25.65 30.75 21.90
C VAL A 32 -25.72 29.43 22.68
N SER A 33 -26.93 28.94 22.90
CA SER A 33 -27.13 27.70 23.66
C SER A 33 -26.56 26.50 22.90
N ILE A 34 -26.01 25.51 23.63
CA ILE A 34 -25.50 24.27 23.03
C ILE A 34 -26.59 23.53 22.23
N GLN A 35 -27.85 23.73 22.61
CA GLN A 35 -29.03 23.21 21.94
C GLN A 35 -29.26 23.89 20.58
N ALA A 36 -29.14 25.21 20.51
CA ALA A 36 -29.21 25.96 19.26
C ALA A 36 -28.11 25.49 18.29
N PHE A 37 -26.88 25.36 18.78
CA PHE A 37 -25.76 24.82 18.00
C PHE A 37 -26.00 23.37 17.53
N ALA A 38 -26.47 22.49 18.41
CA ALA A 38 -26.76 21.10 18.07
C ALA A 38 -27.87 20.96 17.03
N SER A 39 -28.83 21.89 17.03
CA SER A 39 -29.92 21.92 16.05
C SER A 39 -29.49 22.42 14.67
N SER A 40 -28.49 23.31 14.60
CA SER A 40 -27.92 23.83 13.34
C SER A 40 -26.71 23.01 12.83
N SER A 41 -26.30 21.98 13.57
CA SER A 41 -25.16 21.14 13.21
C SER A 41 -25.50 20.15 12.10
N THR A 42 -24.53 19.84 11.24
CA THR A 42 -24.61 18.75 10.27
C THR A 42 -24.37 17.37 10.88
N LEU A 43 -24.02 17.34 12.18
CA LEU A 43 -23.69 16.12 12.90
C LEU A 43 -24.98 15.35 13.23
N HIS A 44 -25.24 14.30 12.46
CA HIS A 44 -26.41 13.46 12.62
C HIS A 44 -26.51 12.87 14.04
N GLY A 45 -27.67 13.06 14.68
CA GLY A 45 -27.95 12.57 16.03
C GLY A 45 -27.76 13.63 17.13
N LEU A 46 -27.02 14.72 16.89
CA LEU A 46 -26.77 15.76 17.88
C LEU A 46 -28.04 16.54 18.24
N SER A 47 -28.88 16.83 17.24
CA SER A 47 -30.19 17.49 17.41
C SER A 47 -31.18 16.67 18.24
N HIS A 48 -31.11 15.33 18.19
CA HIS A 48 -31.97 14.44 18.99
C HIS A 48 -31.49 14.31 20.44
N ILE A 49 -30.20 14.47 20.70
CA ILE A 49 -29.62 14.43 22.05
C ILE A 49 -29.91 15.73 22.81
N PHE A 50 -29.79 16.87 22.14
CA PHE A 50 -29.91 18.21 22.74
C PHE A 50 -31.25 18.92 22.47
N SER A 51 -32.32 18.15 22.25
CA SER A 51 -33.66 18.71 22.05
C SER A 51 -34.19 19.47 23.29
N TYR A 52 -35.30 20.20 23.16
CA TYR A 52 -35.85 21.11 24.20
C TYR A 52 -36.67 20.40 25.31
N GLU A 53 -37.04 19.12 25.13
CA GLU A 53 -37.82 18.32 26.12
C GLU A 53 -37.07 17.99 27.45
N ARG A 54 -37.77 17.41 28.44
CA ARG A 54 -37.16 16.90 29.69
C ARG A 54 -36.31 15.65 29.42
N LEU A 55 -35.36 15.36 30.32
CA LEU A 55 -34.53 14.14 30.31
C LEU A 55 -35.42 12.90 30.13
N SER A 56 -35.37 12.31 28.94
CA SER A 56 -36.24 11.23 28.50
C SER A 56 -35.40 10.01 28.11
N LEU A 57 -35.93 8.80 28.28
CA LEU A 57 -35.27 7.55 27.85
C LEU A 57 -34.82 7.60 26.39
N LYS A 58 -35.59 8.27 25.53
CA LYS A 58 -35.25 8.50 24.12
C LYS A 58 -33.89 9.21 23.95
N ARG A 59 -33.56 10.19 24.79
CA ARG A 59 -32.25 10.88 24.73
C ARG A 59 -31.11 9.98 25.12
N VAL A 60 -31.31 9.16 26.15
CA VAL A 60 -30.30 8.20 26.58
C VAL A 60 -30.02 7.21 25.46
N VAL A 61 -31.06 6.69 24.80
CA VAL A 61 -30.92 5.82 23.63
C VAL A 61 -30.19 6.54 22.48
N TRP A 62 -30.59 7.76 22.12
CA TRP A 62 -29.92 8.53 21.06
C TRP A 62 -28.45 8.83 21.40
N ALA A 63 -28.15 9.19 22.64
CA ALA A 63 -26.80 9.43 23.10
C ALA A 63 -25.95 8.15 23.06
N LEU A 64 -26.49 7.02 23.51
CA LEU A 64 -25.80 5.72 23.44
C LEU A 64 -25.57 5.29 21.99
N CYS A 65 -26.56 5.43 21.10
CA CYS A 65 -26.39 5.13 19.68
C CYS A 65 -25.34 6.04 19.04
N PHE A 66 -25.35 7.33 19.39
CA PHE A 66 -24.38 8.29 18.87
C PHE A 66 -22.95 8.00 19.35
N LEU A 67 -22.76 7.79 20.65
CA LEU A 67 -21.47 7.40 21.22
C LEU A 67 -21.00 6.04 20.69
N GLY A 68 -21.91 5.08 20.54
CA GLY A 68 -21.61 3.78 19.96
C GLY A 68 -21.15 3.89 18.51
N SER A 69 -21.84 4.71 17.70
CA SER A 69 -21.45 5.00 16.31
C SER A 69 -20.08 5.68 16.23
N LEU A 70 -19.84 6.68 17.09
CA LEU A 70 -18.56 7.39 17.16
C LEU A 70 -17.41 6.48 17.59
N ALA A 71 -17.63 5.62 18.59
CA ALA A 71 -16.63 4.66 19.06
C ALA A 71 -16.31 3.61 17.98
N LEU A 72 -17.35 3.09 17.31
CA LEU A 72 -17.16 2.16 16.20
C LEU A 72 -16.39 2.81 15.05
N LEU A 73 -16.75 4.05 14.68
CA LEU A 73 -16.05 4.84 13.67
C LEU A 73 -14.57 5.02 14.04
N ALA A 74 -14.27 5.44 15.27
CA ALA A 74 -12.91 5.63 15.75
C ALA A 74 -12.09 4.32 15.68
N LEU A 75 -12.69 3.19 16.07
CA LEU A 75 -12.05 1.87 16.00
C LEU A 75 -11.73 1.49 14.55
N VAL A 76 -12.70 1.55 13.64
CA VAL A 76 -12.49 1.15 12.24
C VAL A 76 -11.52 2.08 11.52
N CYS A 77 -11.59 3.40 11.78
CA CYS A 77 -10.65 4.37 11.22
C CYS A 77 -9.24 4.12 11.72
N THR A 78 -9.05 3.90 13.03
CA THR A 78 -7.73 3.60 13.60
C THR A 78 -7.14 2.34 12.98
N ASN A 79 -7.94 1.28 12.87
CA ASN A 79 -7.50 0.03 12.24
C ASN A 79 -7.07 0.26 10.78
N ARG A 80 -7.82 1.05 10.00
CA ARG A 80 -7.48 1.35 8.61
C ARG A 80 -6.25 2.25 8.48
N ILE A 81 -6.07 3.22 9.37
CA ILE A 81 -4.87 4.06 9.42
C ILE A 81 -3.64 3.22 9.76
N GLN A 82 -3.74 2.34 10.77
CA GLN A 82 -2.66 1.41 11.11
C GLN A 82 -2.33 0.49 9.93
N TYR A 83 -3.35 -0.07 9.27
CA TYR A 83 -3.16 -0.91 8.09
C TYR A 83 -2.50 -0.14 6.93
N TYR A 84 -2.88 1.11 6.69
CA TYR A 84 -2.23 1.97 5.70
C TYR A 84 -0.73 2.14 5.98
N PHE A 85 -0.35 2.37 7.24
CA PHE A 85 1.05 2.48 7.65
C PHE A 85 1.84 1.18 7.67
N LEU A 86 1.19 0.02 7.47
CA LEU A 86 1.91 -1.23 7.17
C LEU A 86 2.43 -1.28 5.72
N TYR A 87 2.03 -0.32 4.88
CA TYR A 87 2.37 -0.26 3.46
C TYR A 87 2.17 -1.60 2.72
N PRO A 88 1.00 -2.26 2.86
CA PRO A 88 0.74 -3.53 2.21
C PRO A 88 0.65 -3.33 0.70
N HIS A 89 1.22 -4.26 -0.06
CA HIS A 89 1.12 -4.31 -1.52
C HIS A 89 0.56 -5.65 -1.97
N VAL A 90 -0.13 -5.66 -3.11
CA VAL A 90 -0.62 -6.86 -3.76
C VAL A 90 -0.03 -6.92 -5.17
N THR A 91 0.39 -8.11 -5.58
CA THR A 91 0.97 -8.33 -6.91
C THR A 91 -0.12 -8.87 -7.83
N LYS A 92 -0.35 -8.19 -8.96
CA LYS A 92 -1.20 -8.70 -10.05
C LYS A 92 -0.31 -9.39 -11.07
N LEU A 93 -0.64 -10.63 -11.42
CA LEU A 93 0.03 -11.39 -12.47
C LEU A 93 -0.86 -11.39 -13.72
N ASP A 94 -0.29 -10.95 -14.84
CA ASP A 94 -0.94 -10.96 -16.15
C ASP A 94 0.01 -11.65 -17.15
N GLU A 95 -0.55 -12.49 -18.01
CA GLU A 95 0.17 -13.11 -19.13
C GLU A 95 -0.19 -12.37 -20.42
N VAL A 96 0.80 -11.77 -21.08
CA VAL A 96 0.59 -10.95 -22.28
C VAL A 96 1.52 -11.43 -23.39
N ALA A 97 0.94 -11.74 -24.55
CA ALA A 97 1.70 -12.04 -25.76
C ALA A 97 2.25 -10.74 -26.37
N ALA A 98 3.57 -10.51 -26.27
CA ALA A 98 4.23 -9.35 -26.86
C ALA A 98 4.73 -9.64 -28.28
N THR A 99 4.62 -8.64 -29.18
CA THR A 99 5.05 -8.77 -30.59
C THR A 99 6.57 -8.73 -30.78
N ARG A 100 7.30 -8.16 -29.83
CA ARG A 100 8.76 -8.09 -29.79
C ARG A 100 9.23 -8.28 -28.36
N LEU A 101 10.06 -9.29 -28.12
CA LEU A 101 10.75 -9.51 -26.84
C LEU A 101 12.25 -9.29 -27.02
N THR A 102 12.89 -8.75 -25.98
CA THR A 102 14.35 -8.67 -25.92
C THR A 102 14.90 -10.07 -25.67
N PHE A 103 15.81 -10.54 -26.52
CA PHE A 103 16.48 -11.81 -26.30
C PHE A 103 17.35 -11.72 -25.02
N PRO A 104 17.22 -12.66 -24.06
CA PRO A 104 17.91 -12.56 -22.78
C PRO A 104 19.41 -12.80 -22.93
N ALA A 105 20.18 -12.36 -21.93
CA ALA A 105 21.56 -12.81 -21.81
C ALA A 105 21.59 -14.31 -21.50
N VAL A 106 22.33 -15.07 -22.31
CA VAL A 106 22.56 -16.50 -22.07
C VAL A 106 23.97 -16.65 -21.53
N THR A 107 24.09 -16.98 -20.25
CA THR A 107 25.38 -17.29 -19.62
C THR A 107 25.53 -18.79 -19.54
N PHE A 108 26.61 -19.31 -20.13
CA PHE A 108 26.99 -20.71 -20.01
C PHE A 108 28.42 -20.79 -19.49
N CYS A 109 28.65 -21.74 -18.59
CA CYS A 109 29.97 -22.05 -18.07
C CYS A 109 30.27 -23.51 -18.34
N ASN A 110 31.55 -23.83 -18.56
CA ASN A 110 31.98 -25.21 -18.54
C ASN A 110 31.82 -25.75 -17.10
N LEU A 111 31.36 -27.00 -16.96
CA LEU A 111 31.30 -27.68 -15.66
C LEU A 111 32.70 -27.92 -15.09
N ASN A 112 33.71 -28.02 -15.96
CA ASN A 112 35.10 -28.06 -15.54
C ASN A 112 35.49 -26.71 -14.92
N GLU A 113 35.72 -26.71 -13.61
CA GLU A 113 36.06 -25.51 -12.82
C GLU A 113 37.35 -24.83 -13.29
N PHE A 114 38.33 -25.64 -13.71
CA PHE A 114 39.60 -25.15 -14.23
C PHE A 114 40.15 -26.09 -15.31
N ARG A 115 41.06 -25.57 -16.11
CA ARG A 115 41.82 -26.39 -17.07
C ARG A 115 43.05 -26.94 -16.36
N PHE A 116 43.12 -28.24 -16.24
CA PHE A 116 44.24 -28.94 -15.61
C PHE A 116 45.61 -28.58 -16.22
N SER A 117 45.68 -28.43 -17.54
CA SER A 117 46.90 -28.00 -18.24
C SER A 117 47.39 -26.59 -17.88
N ARG A 118 46.50 -25.73 -17.35
CA ARG A 118 46.80 -24.34 -16.97
C ARG A 118 47.13 -24.15 -15.49
N VAL A 119 46.96 -25.17 -14.66
CA VAL A 119 47.35 -25.12 -13.23
C VAL A 119 48.87 -24.94 -13.15
N THR A 120 49.36 -23.98 -12.37
CA THR A 120 50.81 -23.76 -12.16
C THR A 120 51.27 -24.31 -10.80
N LYS A 121 52.59 -24.41 -10.58
CA LYS A 121 53.17 -24.76 -9.25
C LYS A 121 52.71 -23.78 -8.17
N ASN A 122 52.59 -22.49 -8.49
CA ASN A 122 52.10 -21.48 -7.56
C ASN A 122 50.60 -21.67 -7.22
N ASP A 123 49.78 -21.97 -8.22
CA ASP A 123 48.35 -22.26 -7.99
C ASP A 123 48.16 -23.51 -7.14
N LEU A 124 48.96 -24.55 -7.40
CA LEU A 124 48.92 -25.80 -6.64
C LEU A 124 49.43 -25.61 -5.20
N TYR A 125 50.43 -24.74 -4.99
CA TYR A 125 50.91 -24.40 -3.65
C TYR A 125 49.87 -23.64 -2.82
N HIS A 126 49.13 -22.70 -3.42
CA HIS A 126 48.17 -21.87 -2.69
C HIS A 126 46.75 -22.44 -2.63
N ALA A 127 46.31 -23.13 -3.68
CA ALA A 127 44.95 -23.60 -3.84
C ALA A 127 44.84 -25.13 -4.02
N GLY A 128 45.94 -25.88 -3.95
CA GLY A 128 45.92 -27.32 -4.21
C GLY A 128 45.07 -28.12 -3.22
N GLU A 129 45.07 -27.76 -1.94
CA GLU A 129 44.17 -28.36 -0.93
C GLU A 129 42.70 -28.00 -1.20
N LEU A 130 42.43 -26.73 -1.55
CA LEU A 130 41.09 -26.24 -1.88
C LEU A 130 40.51 -26.95 -3.12
N LEU A 131 41.34 -27.20 -4.13
CA LEU A 131 40.97 -27.91 -5.36
C LEU A 131 40.95 -29.44 -5.20
N ALA A 132 41.12 -29.96 -3.97
CA ALA A 132 41.22 -31.38 -3.64
C ALA A 132 42.33 -32.14 -4.41
N LEU A 133 43.35 -31.42 -4.88
CA LEU A 133 44.50 -31.99 -5.58
C LEU A 133 45.64 -32.36 -4.61
N LEU A 134 45.71 -31.71 -3.45
CA LEU A 134 46.69 -31.96 -2.39
C LEU A 134 46.03 -32.19 -1.04
N ASN A 135 46.72 -32.90 -0.15
CA ASN A 135 46.37 -33.00 1.26
C ASN A 135 46.99 -31.86 2.09
N ASN A 136 46.72 -31.81 3.39
CA ASN A 136 47.23 -30.82 4.35
C ASN A 136 48.77 -30.87 4.51
N ARG A 137 49.46 -31.85 3.90
CA ARG A 137 50.92 -31.98 3.87
C ARG A 137 51.52 -31.60 2.51
N TYR A 138 50.73 -31.04 1.59
CA TYR A 138 51.12 -30.72 0.22
C TYR A 138 51.53 -31.94 -0.64
N GLU A 139 50.92 -33.09 -0.38
CA GLU A 139 51.14 -34.35 -1.12
C GLU A 139 49.89 -34.72 -1.93
N ILE A 140 50.07 -35.46 -3.04
CA ILE A 140 48.96 -35.95 -3.89
C ILE A 140 48.22 -37.10 -3.18
N PRO A 141 46.90 -36.99 -2.87
CA PRO A 141 46.20 -37.94 -1.99
C PRO A 141 45.89 -39.31 -2.61
N ASP A 142 45.50 -39.37 -3.88
CA ASP A 142 45.09 -40.60 -4.55
C ASP A 142 45.67 -40.68 -5.97
N THR A 143 46.74 -41.46 -6.12
CA THR A 143 47.45 -41.63 -7.39
C THR A 143 46.91 -42.79 -8.23
N GLN A 144 45.94 -43.59 -7.72
CA GLN A 144 45.46 -44.79 -8.41
C GLN A 144 44.22 -44.53 -9.28
N THR A 145 43.46 -43.48 -8.97
CA THR A 145 42.22 -43.11 -9.69
C THR A 145 42.45 -42.02 -10.74
N ALA A 146 43.65 -41.41 -10.77
CA ALA A 146 43.97 -40.32 -11.68
C ALA A 146 44.41 -40.84 -13.07
N ASP A 147 43.97 -40.17 -14.14
CA ASP A 147 44.50 -40.39 -15.49
C ASP A 147 46.03 -40.22 -15.48
N GLU A 148 46.78 -41.16 -16.08
CA GLU A 148 48.24 -41.21 -16.02
C GLU A 148 48.88 -39.89 -16.49
N LYS A 149 48.29 -39.28 -17.54
CA LYS A 149 48.74 -37.99 -18.07
C LYS A 149 48.54 -36.83 -17.10
N GLN A 150 47.46 -36.88 -16.32
CA GLN A 150 47.18 -35.85 -15.32
C GLN A 150 48.09 -36.03 -14.10
N LEU A 151 48.34 -37.27 -13.71
CA LEU A 151 49.21 -37.61 -12.60
C LEU A 151 50.66 -37.16 -12.85
N GLU A 152 51.20 -37.37 -14.06
CA GLU A 152 52.55 -36.93 -14.43
C GLU A 152 52.71 -35.40 -14.30
N ILE A 153 51.72 -34.64 -14.80
CA ILE A 153 51.70 -33.18 -14.70
C ILE A 153 51.59 -32.72 -13.24
N LEU A 154 50.81 -33.41 -12.40
CA LEU A 154 50.73 -33.07 -10.98
C LEU A 154 52.03 -33.36 -10.26
N GLN A 155 52.70 -34.48 -10.56
CA GLN A 155 53.97 -34.84 -9.92
C GLN A 155 55.08 -33.83 -10.24
N ASP A 156 55.16 -33.37 -11.49
CA ASP A 156 56.09 -32.30 -11.90
C ASP A 156 55.80 -30.99 -11.16
N LYS A 157 54.53 -30.57 -11.13
CA LYS A 157 54.12 -29.27 -10.56
C LYS A 157 54.04 -29.25 -9.03
N ALA A 158 53.81 -30.39 -8.39
CA ALA A 158 53.73 -30.54 -6.93
C ALA A 158 55.11 -30.72 -6.27
N ASN A 159 56.21 -30.70 -7.03
CA ASN A 159 57.54 -30.73 -6.45
C ASN A 159 57.92 -29.35 -5.88
N PHE A 160 57.51 -29.09 -4.63
CA PHE A 160 57.80 -27.85 -3.91
C PHE A 160 59.20 -27.78 -3.29
N ARG A 161 60.00 -28.86 -3.37
CA ARG A 161 61.31 -28.99 -2.71
C ARG A 161 62.50 -28.46 -3.51
N ASN A 162 62.24 -27.86 -4.67
CA ASN A 162 63.24 -27.26 -5.55
C ASN A 162 62.94 -25.77 -5.70
#